data_AF-A0A1S9ZTI2-F1
#
_entry.id   AF-A0A1S9ZTI2-F1
#
_cell.length_a   1.000
_cell.length_b   1.000
_cell.length_c   1.000
_cell.angle_alpha   90.00
_cell.angle_beta   90.00
_cell.angle_gamma   90.00
#
_symmetry.space_group_name_H-M   'P 1'
#
loop_
_entity.id
_entity.type
_entity.pdbx_description
1 polymer ?
#
loop_
_entity_poly.entity_id
_entity_poly.type
_entity_poly.pdbx_seq_one_letter_code
_entity_poly.pdbx_strand_id
1 'polypeptide(L)' 'MNDDRGLQIDEAVTKLARYSLLQYQIFCFYYLCGMSERTIADKMDKRIIPRNRRNRVKQELDKAGAFIAGCLTG' A
#
# COMPACT_ATOMS: atom_id res chain seq x y z
N MET A 1 19.55 0.08 9.35
CA MET A 1 18.44 1.00 9.02
C MET A 1 18.65 2.20 9.93
N ASN A 2 18.83 3.41 9.40
CA ASN A 2 19.06 4.59 10.25
C ASN A 2 17.70 5.01 10.80
N ASP A 3 17.56 5.20 12.11
CA ASP A 3 16.25 5.38 12.78
C ASP A 3 15.43 6.53 12.16
N ASP A 4 16.09 7.59 11.69
CA ASP A 4 15.48 8.71 10.99
C ASP A 4 14.76 8.32 9.69
N ARG A 5 15.34 7.39 8.92
CA ARG A 5 14.72 6.88 7.69
C ARG A 5 13.49 6.02 8.02
N GLY A 6 13.55 5.28 9.12
CA GLY A 6 12.41 4.51 9.63
C GLY A 6 11.23 5.43 9.98
N LEU A 7 11.50 6.51 10.71
CA LEU A 7 10.49 7.51 11.09
C LEU A 7 9.89 8.22 9.89
N GLN A 8 10.69 8.60 8.88
CA GLN A 8 10.18 9.22 7.65
C GLN A 8 9.24 8.29 6.87
N ILE A 9 9.57 7.00 6.79
CA ILE A 9 8.72 6.00 6.15
C ILE A 9 7.42 5.84 6.95
N ASP A 10 7.50 5.74 8.27
CA ASP A 10 6.32 5.61 9.13
C ASP A 10 5.37 6.82 9.02
N GLU A 11 5.92 8.03 8.97
CA GLU A 11 5.14 9.26 8.73
C GLU A 11 4.47 9.24 7.35
N ALA A 12 5.20 8.84 6.30
CA ALA A 12 4.65 8.72 4.95
C ALA A 12 3.52 7.68 4.88
N VAL A 13 3.68 6.54 5.56
CA VAL A 13 2.65 5.48 5.65
C VAL A 13 1.43 5.97 6.43
N THR A 14 1.64 6.75 7.49
CA THR A 14 0.55 7.41 8.24
C THR A 14 -0.22 8.40 7.36
N LYS A 15 0.48 9.18 6.53
CA LYS A 15 -0.16 10.08 5.54
C LYS A 15 -0.95 9.29 4.50
N LEU A 16 -0.43 8.16 4.03
CA LEU A 16 -1.13 7.27 3.09
C LEU A 16 -2.45 6.75 3.69
N ALA A 17 -2.46 6.36 4.97
CA ALA A 17 -3.67 5.91 5.65
C ALA A 17 -4.79 6.96 5.66
N ARG A 18 -4.44 8.24 5.78
CA ARG A 18 -5.38 9.37 5.71
C ARG A 18 -5.84 9.67 4.29
N TYR A 19 -4.97 9.48 3.30
CA TYR A 19 -5.27 9.72 1.89
C TYR A 19 -6.15 8.61 1.27
N SER A 20 -5.80 7.34 1.50
CA SER A 20 -6.51 6.19 0.95
C SER A 20 -6.35 4.95 1.82
N LEU A 21 -7.41 4.62 2.56
CA LEU A 21 -7.43 3.42 3.40
C LEU A 21 -7.18 2.14 2.60
N LEU A 22 -7.68 2.06 1.35
CA LEU A 22 -7.46 0.90 0.48
C LEU A 22 -5.99 0.71 0.12
N GLN A 23 -5.32 1.80 -0.30
CA GLN A 23 -3.90 1.75 -0.68
C GLN A 23 -3.03 1.44 0.54
N TYR A 24 -3.34 2.04 1.68
CA TYR A 24 -2.68 1.73 2.95
C TYR A 24 -2.81 0.25 3.31
N GLN A 25 -4.02 -0.31 3.28
CA GLN A 25 -4.24 -1.73 3.59
C GLN A 25 -3.47 -2.65 2.64
N ILE A 26 -3.53 -2.40 1.33
CA ILE A 26 -2.80 -3.19 0.33
C ILE A 26 -1.28 -3.09 0.56
N PHE A 27 -0.77 -1.88 0.83
CA PHE A 27 0.65 -1.65 1.12
C PHE A 27 1.10 -2.43 2.37
N CYS A 28 0.35 -2.36 3.46
CA CYS A 28 0.64 -3.10 4.69
C CYS A 28 0.59 -4.61 4.47
N PHE A 29 -0.43 -5.14 3.78
CA PHE A 29 -0.50 -6.57 3.51
C PHE A 29 0.69 -7.07 2.67
N TYR A 30 1.15 -6.27 1.71
CA TYR A 30 2.27 -6.63 0.87
C TYR A 30 3.61 -6.56 1.62
N TYR A 31 3.94 -5.41 2.21
CA TYR A 31 5.27 -5.16 2.79
C TYR A 31 5.41 -5.59 4.25
N LEU A 32 4.36 -5.46 5.08
CA LEU A 32 4.42 -5.83 6.49
C LEU A 32 4.03 -7.29 6.72
N CYS A 33 3.00 -7.77 6.01
CA CYS A 33 2.52 -9.14 6.17
C CYS A 33 3.11 -10.13 5.14
N GLY A 34 3.91 -9.67 4.18
CA GLY A 34 4.55 -10.52 3.17
C GLY A 34 3.56 -11.22 2.23
N MET A 35 2.34 -10.71 2.07
CA MET A 35 1.33 -11.35 1.22
C MET A 35 1.56 -11.04 -0.25
N SER A 36 1.41 -12.06 -1.11
CA SER A 36 1.44 -11.86 -2.56
C SER A 36 0.23 -11.05 -3.04
N GLU A 37 0.38 -10.31 -4.15
CA GLU A 37 -0.74 -9.59 -4.81
C GLU A 37 -1.96 -10.48 -5.03
N ARG A 38 -1.74 -11.75 -5.38
CA ARG A 38 -2.80 -12.74 -5.59
C ARG A 38 -3.55 -13.04 -4.29
N THR A 39 -2.82 -13.32 -3.22
CA THR A 39 -3.40 -13.58 -1.90
C THR A 39 -4.21 -12.39 -1.39
N ILE A 40 -3.69 -11.17 -1.57
CA ILE A 40 -4.39 -9.93 -1.22
C ILE A 40 -5.67 -9.79 -2.05
N ALA A 41 -5.56 -9.98 -3.37
CA ALA A 41 -6.70 -9.92 -4.27
C ALA A 41 -7.78 -10.92 -3.89
N ASP A 42 -7.42 -12.15 -3.46
CA ASP A 42 -8.38 -13.17 -3.06
C ASP A 42 -9.09 -12.82 -1.74
N LYS A 43 -8.38 -12.20 -0.78
CA LYS A 43 -8.91 -11.80 0.55
C LYS A 43 -9.75 -10.53 0.56
N MET A 44 -9.54 -9.61 -0.38
CA MET A 44 -10.30 -8.35 -0.42
C MET A 44 -11.80 -8.61 -0.68
N ASP A 45 -12.67 -7.67 -0.33
CA ASP A 45 -14.09 -7.77 -0.69
C ASP A 45 -14.25 -7.59 -2.22
N LYS A 46 -15.05 -8.44 -2.85
CA LYS A 46 -15.37 -8.35 -4.29
C LYS A 46 -16.12 -7.07 -4.65
N ARG A 47 -16.84 -6.46 -3.71
CA ARG A 47 -17.51 -5.15 -3.91
C ARG A 47 -16.51 -4.00 -4.03
N ILE A 48 -15.36 -4.13 -3.34
CA ILE A 48 -14.27 -3.13 -3.36
C ILE A 48 -13.39 -3.34 -4.60
N ILE A 49 -13.11 -4.60 -4.94
CA ILE A 49 -12.32 -4.96 -6.13
C ILE A 49 -13.09 -5.99 -6.98
N PRO A 50 -13.95 -5.52 -7.92
CA PRO A 50 -14.92 -6.37 -8.60
C PRO A 50 -14.40 -7.16 -9.81
N ARG A 51 -13.44 -6.61 -10.57
CA ARG A 51 -12.89 -7.26 -11.77
C ARG A 51 -11.38 -7.07 -11.85
N ASN A 52 -10.68 -7.98 -12.52
CA ASN A 52 -9.22 -7.95 -12.71
C ASN A 52 -8.47 -7.71 -11.39
N ARG A 53 -8.85 -8.47 -10.36
CA ARG A 53 -8.55 -8.15 -8.95
C ARG A 53 -7.05 -8.01 -8.68
N ARG A 54 -6.25 -8.92 -9.23
CA ARG A 54 -4.79 -8.86 -9.12
C ARG A 54 -4.22 -7.60 -9.76
N ASN A 55 -4.63 -7.26 -10.98
CA ASN A 55 -4.18 -6.04 -11.66
C ASN A 55 -4.59 -4.79 -10.88
N ARG A 56 -5.77 -4.79 -10.27
CA ARG A 56 -6.20 -3.67 -9.42
C ARG A 56 -5.35 -3.57 -8.16
N VAL A 57 -5.08 -4.68 -7.48
CA VAL A 57 -4.17 -4.70 -6.31
C VAL A 57 -2.79 -4.16 -6.70
N LYS A 58 -2.23 -4.61 -7.83
CA LYS A 58 -0.96 -4.10 -8.35
C LYS A 58 -1.01 -2.58 -8.59
N GLN A 59 -2.04 -2.08 -9.29
CA GLN A 59 -2.19 -0.64 -9.54
C GLN A 59 -2.28 0.17 -8.25
N GLU A 60 -3.02 -0.30 -7.25
CA GLU A 60 -3.12 0.40 -5.97
C GLU A 60 -1.82 0.34 -5.17
N LEU A 61 -1.07 -0.77 -5.28
CA LEU A 61 0.28 -0.88 -4.69
C LEU A 61 1.28 0.08 -5.38
N ASP A 62 1.24 0.18 -6.70
CA ASP A 62 2.08 1.11 -7.48
C ASP A 62 1.79 2.57 -7.08
N LYS A 63 0.50 2.93 -6.94
CA LYS A 63 0.08 4.26 -6.47
C LYS A 63 0.52 4.54 -5.03
N ALA A 64 0.38 3.56 -4.15
CA ALA A 64 0.85 3.66 -2.77
C ALA A 64 2.36 3.91 -2.74
N GLY A 65 3.14 3.14 -3.52
CA GLY A 65 4.58 3.31 -3.65
C GLY A 65 4.97 4.69 -4.17
N ALA A 66 4.29 5.20 -5.21
CA ALA A 66 4.52 6.53 -5.74
C ALA A 66 4.19 7.64 -4.72
N PHE A 67 3.12 7.48 -3.95
CA PHE A 67 2.76 8.41 -2.88
C PHE A 67 3.83 8.47 -1.78
N ILE A 68 4.27 7.30 -1.30
CA ILE A 68 5.34 7.20 -0.29
C ILE A 68 6.64 7.80 -0.83
N ALA A 69 7.02 7.47 -2.07
CA ALA A 69 8.21 8.06 -2.71
C ALA A 69 8.13 9.59 -2.75
N GLY A 70 6.98 10.16 -3.15
CA GLY A 70 6.75 11.60 -3.16
C GLY A 70 6.89 12.24 -1.77
N CYS A 71 6.43 11.56 -0.72
CA CYS A 71 6.59 12.02 0.67
C CYS A 71 8.03 11.99 1.17
N LEU A 72 8.88 11.12 0.60
CA LEU A 72 10.28 10.97 1.00
C LEU A 72 11.24 11.85 0.20
N THR A 73 10.80 12.38 -0.95
CA THR A 73 11.58 13.29 -1.82
C THR A 73 11.17 14.76 -1.68
N GLY A 74 10.04 15.03 -1.03
CA GLY A 74 9.48 16.38 -0.85
C GLY A 74 9.90 17.05 0.45
#